data_AF-A0A7U9QWD9-F1
#
_entry.id   AF-A0A7U9QWD9-F1
#
_cell.length_a   1.000
_cell.length_b   1.000
_cell.length_c   1.000
_cell.angle_alpha   90.00
_cell.angle_beta   90.00
_cell.angle_gamma   90.00
#
_symmetry.space_group_name_H-M   'P 1'
#
loop_
_entity.id
_entity.type
_entity.pdbx_description
1 polymer ?
#
loop_
_entity_poly.entity_id
_entity_poly.type
_entity_poly.pdbx_seq_one_letter_code
_entity_poly.pdbx_strand_id
1 'polypeptide(L)'
;MAKYTECMTNGMVEYKTAHDFGAEATLKGYPDFEAEYIKLKNSELLTYEGKVESARQAAEEEFREQFLSKLQENMKNAQTEFKELNKALKDIRFSNEKYEFLFMPSKRYRHYYEMIMDDFNAVQGESIFSGLFHENHKEVIDELFERLALDNENSAKALDEFTDYRTYMDYDIQILHSDNNYSLYSKVCEEKSGGETQTPFYVTVAASFVQLYRNGIGGEAVGLVMFDEAFNNMDDERIGGVLEFLRRLPLQILIAAPPDKIQYISPFVEETLLIMTDEKVSFAERYYNGAVR
;
A
#
# COMPACT_ATOMS: atom_id res chain seq x y z
N MET A 1 24.28 63.99 -17.52
CA MET A 1 22.97 64.51 -17.09
C MET A 1 21.89 64.23 -18.12
N ALA A 2 21.96 64.75 -19.35
CA ALA A 2 20.92 64.53 -20.38
C ALA A 2 20.50 63.07 -20.61
N LYS A 3 21.47 62.15 -20.70
CA LYS A 3 21.23 60.71 -20.92
C LYS A 3 20.44 60.02 -19.79
N TYR A 4 20.61 60.46 -18.54
CA TYR A 4 19.87 59.91 -17.39
C TYR A 4 18.44 60.44 -17.33
N THR A 5 18.26 61.72 -17.68
CA THR A 5 16.94 62.37 -17.78
C THR A 5 16.10 61.72 -18.88
N GLU A 6 16.69 61.46 -20.04
CA GLU A 6 16.02 60.79 -21.16
C GLU A 6 15.59 59.36 -20.79
N CYS A 7 16.46 58.62 -20.10
CA CYS A 7 16.15 57.26 -19.62
C CYS A 7 14.98 57.24 -18.62
N MET A 8 14.97 58.17 -17.64
CA MET A 8 13.86 58.31 -16.69
C MET A 8 12.54 58.66 -17.38
N THR A 9 12.58 59.60 -18.32
CA THR A 9 11.37 60.07 -19.01
C THR A 9 10.79 58.94 -19.87
N ASN A 10 11.63 58.15 -20.54
CA ASN A 10 11.20 56.97 -21.30
C ASN A 10 10.53 55.91 -20.39
N GLY A 11 11.11 55.62 -19.22
CA GLY A 11 10.50 54.69 -18.26
C GLY A 11 9.13 55.16 -17.75
N MET A 12 8.94 56.47 -17.54
CA MET A 12 7.63 57.04 -17.17
C MET A 12 6.61 56.91 -18.30
N VAL A 13 7.03 57.12 -19.56
CA VAL A 13 6.15 56.95 -20.73
C VAL A 13 5.71 55.49 -20.88
N GLU A 14 6.63 54.55 -20.72
CA GLU A 14 6.33 53.12 -20.78
C GLU A 14 5.32 52.71 -19.69
N TYR A 15 5.60 53.07 -18.43
CA TYR A 15 4.70 52.77 -17.31
C TYR A 15 3.32 53.40 -17.48
N LYS A 16 3.29 54.68 -17.89
CA LYS A 16 2.04 55.40 -18.17
C LYS A 16 1.21 54.73 -19.26
N THR A 17 1.86 54.28 -20.33
CA THR A 17 1.18 53.64 -21.46
C THR A 17 0.66 52.26 -21.09
N ALA A 18 1.42 51.50 -20.30
CA ALA A 18 1.05 50.14 -19.90
C ALA A 18 -0.07 50.11 -18.85
N HIS A 19 -0.13 51.11 -17.96
CA HIS A 19 -1.03 51.12 -16.79
C HIS A 19 -2.04 52.27 -16.77
N ASP A 20 -2.16 53.04 -17.86
CA ASP A 20 -3.03 54.22 -17.99
C ASP A 20 -2.88 55.21 -16.83
N PHE A 21 -1.62 55.50 -16.46
CA PHE A 21 -1.33 56.32 -15.28
C PHE A 21 -1.49 57.82 -15.57
N GLY A 22 -2.26 58.53 -14.74
CA GLY A 22 -2.66 59.92 -14.99
C GLY A 22 -1.54 60.97 -14.93
N ALA A 23 -0.39 60.66 -14.34
CA ALA A 23 0.69 61.63 -14.14
C ALA A 23 1.40 62.05 -15.44
N GLU A 24 1.96 63.26 -15.47
CA GLU A 24 2.69 63.76 -16.64
C GLU A 24 4.08 63.09 -16.71
N ALA A 25 4.41 62.42 -17.82
CA ALA A 25 5.69 61.74 -18.02
C ALA A 25 6.83 62.75 -18.30
N THR A 26 7.10 63.63 -17.34
CA THR A 26 8.14 64.65 -17.36
C THR A 26 8.80 64.72 -15.99
N LEU A 27 9.94 65.41 -15.88
CA LEU A 27 10.61 65.67 -14.60
C LEU A 27 9.72 66.36 -13.56
N LYS A 28 8.70 67.14 -13.99
CA LYS A 28 7.76 67.80 -13.08
C LYS A 28 6.71 66.83 -12.50
N GLY A 29 6.33 65.81 -13.26
CA GLY A 29 5.40 64.76 -12.80
C GLY A 29 6.08 63.60 -12.10
N TYR A 30 7.43 63.55 -12.06
CA TYR A 30 8.19 62.52 -11.34
C TYR A 30 7.72 62.26 -9.90
N PRO A 31 7.37 63.26 -9.07
CA PRO A 31 6.89 63.01 -7.71
C PRO A 31 5.69 62.07 -7.64
N ASP A 32 4.79 62.11 -8.64
CA ASP A 32 3.62 61.22 -8.70
C ASP A 32 4.02 59.78 -9.04
N PHE A 33 4.99 59.58 -9.94
CA PHE A 33 5.56 58.27 -10.27
C PHE A 33 6.37 57.69 -9.10
N GLU A 34 7.11 58.54 -8.38
CA GLU A 34 7.85 58.15 -7.18
C GLU A 34 6.89 57.72 -6.06
N ALA A 35 5.78 58.44 -5.87
CA ALA A 35 4.74 58.06 -4.93
C ALA A 35 4.08 56.72 -5.29
N GLU A 36 3.76 56.49 -6.58
CA GLU A 36 3.20 55.21 -7.03
C GLU A 36 4.23 54.06 -6.90
N TYR A 37 5.49 54.29 -7.22
CA TYR A 37 6.56 53.31 -6.99
C TYR A 37 6.70 52.94 -5.51
N ILE A 38 6.69 53.95 -4.62
CA ILE A 38 6.74 53.74 -3.17
C ILE A 38 5.52 52.95 -2.71
N LYS A 39 4.32 53.26 -3.20
CA LYS A 39 3.08 52.54 -2.90
C LYS A 39 3.16 51.07 -3.36
N LEU A 40 3.54 50.83 -4.61
CA LEU A 40 3.67 49.49 -5.17
C LEU A 40 4.71 48.66 -4.42
N LYS A 41 5.89 49.24 -4.17
CA LYS A 41 6.99 48.56 -3.49
C LYS A 41 6.70 48.27 -2.02
N ASN A 42 6.21 49.26 -1.29
CA ASN A 42 6.10 49.16 0.17
C ASN A 42 4.76 48.60 0.64
N SER A 43 3.72 48.63 -0.19
CA SER A 43 2.38 48.17 0.19
C SER A 43 1.90 47.02 -0.68
N GLU A 44 1.80 47.19 -2.00
CA GLU A 44 1.15 46.18 -2.85
C GLU A 44 2.01 44.92 -3.02
N LEU A 45 3.30 45.05 -3.34
CA LEU A 45 4.23 43.93 -3.52
C LEU A 45 4.32 43.09 -2.24
N LEU A 46 4.55 43.73 -1.09
CA LEU A 46 4.55 43.09 0.23
C LEU A 46 3.23 42.37 0.53
N THR A 47 2.10 42.95 0.13
CA THR A 47 0.79 42.32 0.29
C THR A 47 0.63 41.09 -0.61
N TYR A 48 1.10 41.14 -1.86
CA TYR A 48 1.05 40.01 -2.77
C TYR A 48 2.02 38.89 -2.38
N GLU A 49 3.25 39.23 -1.96
CA GLU A 49 4.20 38.28 -1.39
C GLU A 49 3.60 37.59 -0.16
N GLY A 50 2.98 38.36 0.74
CA GLY A 50 2.26 37.80 1.90
C GLY A 50 1.12 36.88 1.48
N LYS A 51 0.31 37.25 0.48
CA LYS A 51 -0.76 36.40 -0.05
C LYS A 51 -0.23 35.10 -0.66
N VAL A 52 0.87 35.18 -1.41
CA VAL A 52 1.50 33.99 -2.02
C VAL A 52 2.03 33.06 -0.94
N GLU A 53 2.68 33.58 0.09
CA GLU A 53 3.19 32.77 1.19
C GLU A 53 2.06 32.13 2.00
N SER A 54 0.99 32.87 2.31
CA SER A 54 -0.20 32.31 2.97
C SER A 54 -0.89 31.24 2.10
N ALA A 55 -0.99 31.46 0.79
CA ALA A 55 -1.57 30.47 -0.12
C ALA A 55 -0.70 29.20 -0.22
N ARG A 56 0.63 29.36 -0.20
CA ARG A 56 1.59 28.24 -0.17
C ARG A 56 1.42 27.42 1.11
N GLN A 57 1.38 28.08 2.27
CA GLN A 57 1.19 27.41 3.56
C GLN A 57 -0.13 26.65 3.62
N ALA A 58 -1.23 27.28 3.19
CA ALA A 58 -2.54 26.63 3.14
C ALA A 58 -2.55 25.40 2.21
N ALA A 59 -1.90 25.50 1.04
CA ALA A 59 -1.78 24.38 0.11
C ALA A 59 -0.91 23.23 0.67
N GLU A 60 0.17 23.56 1.38
CA GLU A 60 1.02 22.57 2.06
C GLU A 60 0.24 21.86 3.17
N GLU A 61 -0.49 22.58 4.00
CA GLU A 61 -1.36 22.00 5.05
C GLU A 61 -2.42 21.07 4.45
N GLU A 62 -3.13 21.50 3.41
CA GLU A 62 -4.13 20.68 2.71
C GLU A 62 -3.50 19.41 2.12
N PHE A 63 -2.34 19.53 1.47
CA PHE A 63 -1.62 18.39 0.93
C PHE A 63 -1.24 17.38 2.03
N ARG A 64 -0.69 17.88 3.15
CA ARG A 64 -0.30 17.02 4.28
C ARG A 64 -1.50 16.27 4.85
N GLU A 65 -2.65 16.93 4.95
CA GLU A 65 -3.91 16.37 5.41
C GLU A 65 -4.43 15.27 4.50
N GLN A 66 -4.48 15.54 3.20
CA GLN A 66 -4.92 14.57 2.20
C GLN A 66 -4.00 13.35 2.16
N PHE A 67 -2.68 13.57 2.27
CA PHE A 67 -1.69 12.51 2.28
C PHE A 67 -1.89 11.54 3.46
N LEU A 68 -1.95 12.07 4.69
CA LEU A 68 -2.17 11.25 5.90
C LEU A 68 -3.50 10.52 5.87
N SER A 69 -4.56 11.21 5.41
CA SER A 69 -5.90 10.61 5.28
C SER A 69 -5.88 9.44 4.30
N LYS A 70 -5.21 9.58 3.15
CA LYS A 70 -5.11 8.51 2.16
C LYS A 70 -4.29 7.32 2.66
N LEU A 71 -3.18 7.57 3.35
CA LEU A 71 -2.41 6.51 4.00
C LEU A 71 -3.25 5.76 5.03
N GLN A 72 -3.96 6.47 5.90
CA GLN A 72 -4.81 5.84 6.91
C GLN A 72 -5.91 4.99 6.27
N GLU A 73 -6.58 5.51 5.23
CA GLU A 73 -7.60 4.78 4.49
C GLU A 73 -7.04 3.47 3.93
N ASN A 74 -5.89 3.52 3.26
CA ASN A 74 -5.25 2.34 2.68
C ASN A 74 -4.88 1.30 3.76
N MET A 75 -4.35 1.75 4.90
CA MET A 75 -4.04 0.83 6.00
C MET A 75 -5.30 0.22 6.62
N LYS A 76 -6.37 1.00 6.83
CA LYS A 76 -7.67 0.49 7.33
C LYS A 76 -8.31 -0.51 6.36
N ASN A 77 -8.18 -0.27 5.05
CA ASN A 77 -8.60 -1.21 4.03
C ASN A 77 -7.82 -2.52 4.13
N ALA A 78 -6.49 -2.46 4.20
CA ALA A 78 -5.65 -3.65 4.38
C ALA A 78 -6.01 -4.42 5.67
N GLN A 79 -6.20 -3.76 6.81
CA GLN A 79 -6.66 -4.43 8.04
C GLN A 79 -8.00 -5.13 7.87
N THR A 80 -8.92 -4.54 7.09
CA THR A 80 -10.23 -5.14 6.80
C THR A 80 -10.05 -6.38 5.94
N GLU A 81 -9.17 -6.34 4.95
CA GLU A 81 -8.81 -7.50 4.12
C GLU A 81 -8.27 -8.66 4.97
N PHE A 82 -7.34 -8.39 5.89
CA PHE A 82 -6.81 -9.40 6.82
C PHE A 82 -7.91 -10.01 7.71
N LYS A 83 -8.84 -9.20 8.22
CA LYS A 83 -9.98 -9.70 9.01
C LYS A 83 -10.86 -10.63 8.20
N GLU A 84 -11.09 -10.31 6.92
CA GLU A 84 -11.90 -11.13 6.03
C GLU A 84 -11.19 -12.43 5.62
N LEU A 85 -9.87 -12.40 5.40
CA LEU A 85 -9.04 -13.59 5.23
C LEU A 85 -9.16 -14.53 6.44
N ASN A 86 -8.98 -14.01 7.65
CA ASN A 86 -9.10 -14.79 8.88
C ASN A 86 -10.52 -15.32 9.10
N LYS A 87 -11.54 -14.57 8.70
CA LYS A 87 -12.93 -15.04 8.74
C LYS A 87 -13.15 -16.24 7.82
N ALA A 88 -12.55 -16.26 6.63
CA ALA A 88 -12.61 -17.39 5.71
C ALA A 88 -11.88 -18.63 6.26
N LEU A 89 -10.78 -18.43 7.00
CA LEU A 89 -10.00 -19.52 7.61
C LEU A 89 -10.56 -20.06 8.94
N LYS A 90 -11.43 -19.32 9.62
CA LYS A 90 -11.86 -19.60 11.00
C LYS A 90 -12.37 -21.03 11.25
N ASP A 91 -13.13 -21.57 10.29
CA ASP A 91 -13.78 -22.90 10.40
C ASP A 91 -12.94 -24.02 9.76
N ILE A 92 -11.73 -23.69 9.30
CA ILE A 92 -10.84 -24.59 8.60
C ILE A 92 -9.78 -25.09 9.58
N ARG A 93 -9.64 -26.42 9.66
CA ARG A 93 -8.57 -27.08 10.41
C ARG A 93 -7.72 -27.86 9.43
N PHE A 94 -6.41 -27.78 9.62
CA PHE A 94 -5.42 -28.47 8.80
C PHE A 94 -4.78 -29.56 9.66
N SER A 95 -5.25 -30.79 9.53
CA SER A 95 -5.01 -31.84 10.54
C SER A 95 -5.38 -31.33 11.94
N ASN A 96 -4.38 -31.01 12.78
CA ASN A 96 -4.54 -30.54 14.16
C ASN A 96 -4.17 -29.06 14.38
N GLU A 97 -3.89 -28.31 13.31
CA GLU A 97 -3.46 -26.92 13.36
C GLU A 97 -4.55 -25.96 12.83
N LYS A 98 -4.54 -24.72 13.33
CA LYS A 98 -5.28 -23.59 12.74
C LYS A 98 -4.31 -22.48 12.38
N TYR A 99 -4.64 -21.76 11.32
CA TYR A 99 -3.82 -20.66 10.80
C TYR A 99 -4.58 -19.35 10.93
N GLU A 100 -3.91 -18.33 11.44
CA GLU A 100 -4.42 -16.96 11.57
C GLU A 100 -3.37 -15.98 11.05
N PHE A 101 -3.75 -15.13 10.10
CA PHE A 101 -2.91 -14.04 9.64
C PHE A 101 -2.85 -12.95 10.71
N LEU A 102 -1.64 -12.56 11.07
CA LEU A 102 -1.37 -11.46 11.98
C LEU A 102 -0.90 -10.24 11.19
N PHE A 103 -1.37 -9.08 11.60
CA PHE A 103 -0.80 -7.79 11.23
C PHE A 103 -0.49 -7.02 12.51
N MET A 104 0.66 -6.36 12.54
CA MET A 104 1.13 -5.57 13.68
C MET A 104 1.73 -4.26 13.20
N PRO A 105 1.74 -3.19 14.02
CA PRO A 105 2.52 -2.00 13.72
C PRO A 105 3.98 -2.38 13.46
N SER A 106 4.59 -1.86 12.39
CA SER A 106 5.96 -2.20 12.07
C SER A 106 6.91 -1.79 13.19
N LYS A 107 7.86 -2.66 13.56
CA LYS A 107 8.85 -2.33 14.60
C LYS A 107 9.69 -1.10 14.23
N ARG A 108 9.98 -0.91 12.95
CA ARG A 108 10.81 0.20 12.45
C ARG A 108 10.03 1.51 12.35
N TYR A 109 8.75 1.43 12.02
CA TYR A 109 7.89 2.58 11.69
C TYR A 109 6.71 2.74 12.64
N ARG A 110 6.81 2.16 13.84
CA ARG A 110 5.74 2.11 14.83
C ARG A 110 5.16 3.48 15.15
N HIS A 111 6.03 4.48 15.32
CA HIS A 111 5.62 5.82 15.71
C HIS A 111 4.76 6.50 14.64
N TYR A 112 5.12 6.33 13.35
CA TYR A 112 4.29 6.80 12.25
C TYR A 112 2.98 6.02 12.15
N TYR A 113 3.01 4.70 12.36
CA TYR A 113 1.78 3.90 12.37
C TYR A 113 0.84 4.39 13.46
N GLU A 114 1.33 4.61 14.68
CA GLU A 114 0.53 5.09 15.80
C GLU A 114 -0.05 6.48 15.50
N MET A 115 0.73 7.41 14.93
CA MET A 115 0.24 8.72 14.49
C MET A 115 -0.82 8.61 13.39
N ILE A 116 -0.60 7.79 12.35
CA ILE A 116 -1.53 7.63 11.23
C ILE A 116 -2.82 6.93 11.67
N MET A 117 -2.74 5.99 12.61
CA MET A 117 -3.90 5.22 13.09
C MET A 117 -4.63 5.84 14.27
N ASP A 118 -4.03 6.82 14.93
CA ASP A 118 -4.70 7.58 15.98
C ASP A 118 -5.95 8.27 15.39
N ASP A 119 -6.99 8.34 16.21
CA ASP A 119 -8.34 8.52 15.73
C ASP A 119 -8.58 9.99 15.37
N PHE A 120 -8.27 10.38 14.13
CA PHE A 120 -8.57 11.71 13.57
C PHE A 120 -10.05 12.09 13.77
N ASN A 121 -10.94 11.09 13.90
CA ASN A 121 -12.39 11.22 13.95
C ASN A 121 -12.99 11.41 15.35
N ALA A 122 -12.20 11.43 16.43
CA ALA A 122 -12.73 11.73 17.76
C ALA A 122 -13.37 13.14 17.82
N VAL A 123 -13.04 14.02 16.87
CA VAL A 123 -13.65 15.33 16.69
C VAL A 123 -14.07 15.49 15.22
N GLN A 124 -15.28 15.05 14.88
CA GLN A 124 -15.86 15.27 13.56
C GLN A 124 -15.84 16.78 13.21
N GLY A 125 -14.99 17.17 12.26
CA GLY A 125 -14.99 18.49 11.65
C GLY A 125 -13.84 19.43 12.01
N GLU A 126 -12.87 19.00 12.85
CA GLU A 126 -11.62 19.74 13.03
C GLU A 126 -10.54 19.26 12.04
N SER A 127 -9.76 20.20 11.49
CA SER A 127 -8.62 19.90 10.63
C SER A 127 -7.58 19.10 11.41
N ILE A 128 -6.87 18.17 10.75
CA ILE A 128 -5.82 17.35 11.36
C ILE A 128 -4.74 18.25 12.01
N PHE A 129 -4.55 19.45 11.46
CA PHE A 129 -3.62 20.47 11.92
C PHE A 129 -4.19 21.44 12.95
N SER A 130 -5.50 21.43 13.20
CA SER A 130 -6.18 22.34 14.12
C SER A 130 -6.73 21.59 15.35
N GLY A 131 -5.86 21.17 16.27
CA GLY A 131 -6.33 20.55 17.51
C GLY A 131 -5.24 19.83 18.31
N LEU A 132 -5.68 19.12 19.36
CA LEU A 132 -4.82 18.30 20.24
C LEU A 132 -4.02 17.24 19.47
N PHE A 133 -4.54 16.77 18.34
CA PHE A 133 -3.85 15.82 17.47
C PHE A 133 -2.55 16.40 16.93
N HIS A 134 -2.59 17.61 16.35
CA HIS A 134 -1.39 18.26 15.85
C HIS A 134 -0.40 18.51 16.99
N GLU A 135 -0.84 19.00 18.15
CA GLU A 135 0.06 19.22 19.28
C GLU A 135 0.78 17.94 19.75
N ASN A 136 0.07 16.81 19.76
CA ASN A 136 0.63 15.53 20.19
C ASN A 136 1.56 14.89 19.16
N HIS A 137 1.33 15.13 17.87
CA HIS A 137 2.01 14.42 16.78
C HIS A 137 2.85 15.32 15.86
N LYS A 138 2.93 16.63 16.14
CA LYS A 138 3.60 17.62 15.28
C LYS A 138 5.01 17.19 14.87
N GLU A 139 5.82 16.79 15.84
CA GLU A 139 7.21 16.38 15.61
C GLU A 139 7.29 15.20 14.62
N VAL A 140 6.36 14.25 14.73
CA VAL A 140 6.29 13.04 13.90
C VAL A 140 5.87 13.38 12.47
N ILE A 141 4.89 14.27 12.34
CA ILE A 141 4.40 14.71 11.04
C ILE A 141 5.48 15.54 10.35
N ASP A 142 6.11 16.49 11.07
CA ASP A 142 7.19 17.31 10.52
C ASP A 142 8.36 16.42 10.07
N GLU A 143 8.78 15.44 10.87
CA GLU A 143 9.82 14.47 10.48
C GLU A 143 9.44 13.68 9.21
N LEU A 144 8.19 13.21 9.11
CA LEU A 144 7.71 12.47 7.94
C LEU A 144 7.80 13.31 6.66
N PHE A 145 7.35 14.57 6.71
CA PHE A 145 7.38 15.45 5.53
C PHE A 145 8.77 15.99 5.22
N GLU A 146 9.63 16.19 6.22
CA GLU A 146 11.04 16.47 5.98
C GLU A 146 11.69 15.31 5.20
N ARG A 147 11.44 14.06 5.60
CA ARG A 147 11.95 12.89 4.88
C ARG A 147 11.42 12.78 3.46
N LEU A 148 10.18 13.20 3.21
CA LEU A 148 9.58 13.25 1.86
C LEU A 148 10.16 14.39 1.00
N ALA A 149 10.56 15.51 1.61
CA ALA A 149 11.07 16.71 0.93
C ALA A 149 12.58 16.68 0.64
N LEU A 150 13.33 15.70 1.16
CA LEU A 150 14.77 15.58 0.92
C LEU A 150 15.08 15.22 -0.54
N ASP A 151 15.56 16.20 -1.31
CA ASP A 151 15.86 16.12 -2.74
C ASP A 151 17.31 15.64 -3.02
N ASN A 152 17.63 14.40 -2.65
CA ASN A 152 18.92 13.75 -2.96
C ASN A 152 18.71 12.51 -3.84
N GLU A 153 19.73 11.93 -4.47
CA GLU A 153 19.60 10.72 -5.32
C GLU A 153 19.01 9.46 -4.60
N ASN A 154 18.92 9.47 -3.27
CA ASN A 154 18.19 8.48 -2.46
C ASN A 154 16.70 8.80 -2.26
N SER A 155 16.20 9.93 -2.77
CA SER A 155 14.85 10.48 -2.55
C SER A 155 13.75 9.59 -3.11
N ALA A 156 13.96 8.99 -4.28
CA ALA A 156 12.96 8.11 -4.89
C ALA A 156 12.67 6.87 -4.02
N LYS A 157 13.71 6.31 -3.38
CA LYS A 157 13.53 5.16 -2.47
C LYS A 157 12.85 5.55 -1.16
N ALA A 158 13.23 6.71 -0.60
CA ALA A 158 12.59 7.22 0.62
C ALA A 158 11.12 7.56 0.35
N LEU A 159 10.83 8.21 -0.78
CA LEU A 159 9.49 8.53 -1.23
C LEU A 159 8.65 7.26 -1.38
N ASP A 160 9.15 6.24 -2.09
CA ASP A 160 8.46 4.95 -2.20
C ASP A 160 8.23 4.30 -0.82
N GLU A 161 9.23 4.35 0.07
CA GLU A 161 9.15 3.75 1.40
C GLU A 161 8.10 4.43 2.31
N PHE A 162 8.00 5.76 2.30
CA PHE A 162 7.08 6.53 3.14
C PHE A 162 5.69 6.75 2.50
N THR A 163 5.54 6.52 1.20
CA THR A 163 4.23 6.57 0.52
C THR A 163 3.54 5.21 0.50
N ASP A 164 4.30 4.13 0.64
CA ASP A 164 3.76 2.77 0.68
C ASP A 164 3.24 2.42 2.08
N TYR A 165 1.92 2.32 2.21
CA TYR A 165 1.26 1.96 3.48
C TYR A 165 1.74 0.60 4.05
N ARG A 166 2.28 -0.28 3.21
CA ARG A 166 2.73 -1.62 3.62
C ARG A 166 3.97 -1.57 4.51
N THR A 167 4.80 -0.51 4.42
CA THR A 167 6.02 -0.38 5.23
C THR A 167 5.71 -0.14 6.70
N TYR A 168 4.52 0.37 7.01
CA TYR A 168 4.09 0.68 8.37
C TYR A 168 3.51 -0.52 9.14
N MET A 169 3.38 -1.67 8.50
CA MET A 169 2.83 -2.89 9.10
C MET A 169 3.78 -4.08 8.90
N ASP A 170 3.98 -4.85 9.96
CA ASP A 170 4.64 -6.15 9.90
C ASP A 170 3.55 -7.24 9.86
N TYR A 171 3.78 -8.30 9.06
CA TYR A 171 2.84 -9.40 8.87
C TYR A 171 3.46 -10.73 9.28
N ASP A 172 2.65 -11.63 9.82
CA ASP A 172 3.06 -13.00 10.16
C ASP A 172 1.87 -13.95 10.08
N ILE A 173 2.12 -15.25 10.19
CA ILE A 173 1.07 -16.27 10.29
C ILE A 173 1.23 -16.97 11.63
N GLN A 174 0.20 -16.90 12.46
CA GLN A 174 0.10 -17.67 13.69
C GLN A 174 -0.42 -19.07 13.39
N ILE A 175 0.33 -20.07 13.84
CA ILE A 175 -0.03 -21.48 13.76
C ILE A 175 -0.45 -21.90 15.16
N LEU A 176 -1.75 -22.14 15.36
CA LEU A 176 -2.32 -22.60 16.62
C LEU A 176 -2.35 -24.13 16.62
N HIS A 177 -1.69 -24.73 17.61
CA HIS A 177 -1.58 -26.18 17.77
C HIS A 177 -2.73 -26.73 18.63
N SER A 178 -2.96 -28.04 18.56
CA SER A 178 -4.02 -28.72 19.32
C SER A 178 -3.82 -28.68 20.85
N ASP A 179 -2.59 -28.45 21.32
CA ASP A 179 -2.25 -28.27 22.74
C ASP A 179 -2.46 -26.83 23.24
N ASN A 180 -3.07 -25.97 22.41
CA ASN A 180 -3.31 -24.55 22.68
C ASN A 180 -2.04 -23.69 22.74
N ASN A 181 -0.88 -24.24 22.37
CA ASN A 181 0.31 -23.44 22.09
C ASN A 181 0.24 -22.86 20.68
N TYR A 182 1.09 -21.86 20.41
CA TYR A 182 1.21 -21.29 19.09
C TYR A 182 2.65 -21.14 18.65
N SER A 183 2.84 -21.15 17.34
CA SER A 183 4.11 -20.83 16.69
C SER A 183 3.88 -19.71 15.67
N LEU A 184 4.92 -18.92 15.42
CA LEU A 184 4.91 -17.93 14.35
C LEU A 184 5.62 -18.50 13.13
N TYR A 185 5.03 -18.31 11.95
CA TYR A 185 5.62 -18.78 10.71
C TYR A 185 7.02 -18.21 10.49
N SER A 186 7.23 -16.93 10.80
CA SER A 186 8.56 -16.29 10.76
C SER A 186 9.64 -17.07 11.53
N LYS A 187 9.30 -17.68 12.67
CA LYS A 187 10.22 -18.49 13.47
C LYS A 187 10.35 -19.92 12.96
N VAL A 188 9.24 -20.54 12.58
CA VAL A 188 9.21 -21.93 12.09
C VAL A 188 9.97 -22.06 10.78
N CYS A 189 9.86 -21.06 9.90
CA CYS A 189 10.57 -21.02 8.62
C CYS A 189 12.10 -20.96 8.78
N GLU A 190 12.61 -20.33 9.85
CA GLU A 190 14.05 -20.26 10.13
C GLU A 190 14.59 -21.54 10.79
N GLU A 191 13.79 -22.21 11.61
CA GLU A 191 14.21 -23.37 12.41
C GLU A 191 14.00 -24.71 11.71
N LYS A 192 13.02 -24.83 10.79
CA LYS A 192 12.61 -26.12 10.21
C LYS A 192 12.77 -26.13 8.68
N SER A 193 13.64 -27.03 8.21
CA SER A 193 14.04 -27.21 6.80
C SER A 193 13.11 -28.13 5.98
N GLY A 194 12.03 -28.65 6.57
CA GLY A 194 11.11 -29.62 5.95
C GLY A 194 9.67 -29.13 5.80
N GLY A 195 8.80 -29.92 5.15
CA GLY A 195 7.43 -29.60 4.69
C GLY A 195 6.44 -28.94 5.64
N GLU A 196 6.80 -28.75 6.91
CA GLU A 196 6.05 -27.90 7.84
C GLU A 196 6.01 -26.44 7.39
N THR A 197 7.06 -25.98 6.70
CA THR A 197 7.20 -24.62 6.19
C THR A 197 6.34 -24.37 4.93
N GLN A 198 5.83 -25.41 4.28
CA GLN A 198 5.10 -25.30 3.02
C GLN A 198 3.58 -25.21 3.19
N THR A 199 3.01 -25.76 4.28
CA THR A 199 1.56 -25.70 4.51
C THR A 199 1.02 -24.25 4.52
N PRO A 200 1.63 -23.30 5.24
CA PRO A 200 1.19 -21.90 5.27
C PRO A 200 1.17 -21.23 3.89
N PHE A 201 2.07 -21.63 2.98
CA PHE A 201 2.09 -21.10 1.62
C PHE A 201 0.79 -21.41 0.87
N TYR A 202 0.35 -22.67 0.85
CA TYR A 202 -0.91 -23.05 0.20
C TYR A 202 -2.12 -22.37 0.82
N VAL A 203 -2.14 -22.24 2.16
CA VAL A 203 -3.20 -21.52 2.88
C VAL A 203 -3.26 -20.06 2.43
N THR A 204 -2.12 -19.40 2.37
CA THR A 204 -2.00 -17.98 1.98
C THR A 204 -2.42 -17.75 0.54
N VAL A 205 -1.93 -18.57 -0.38
CA VAL A 205 -2.26 -18.46 -1.80
C VAL A 205 -3.77 -18.64 -2.00
N ALA A 206 -4.34 -19.71 -1.44
CA ALA A 206 -5.75 -20.01 -1.63
C ALA A 206 -6.66 -18.96 -0.97
N ALA A 207 -6.34 -18.51 0.24
CA ALA A 207 -7.10 -17.45 0.91
C ALA A 207 -7.06 -16.13 0.11
N SER A 208 -5.90 -15.77 -0.45
CA SER A 208 -5.75 -14.60 -1.31
C SER A 208 -6.61 -14.69 -2.57
N PHE A 209 -6.66 -15.85 -3.23
CA PHE A 209 -7.51 -16.05 -4.40
C PHE A 209 -9.01 -16.00 -4.06
N VAL A 210 -9.44 -16.61 -2.95
CA VAL A 210 -10.83 -16.49 -2.49
C VAL A 210 -11.22 -15.03 -2.25
N GLN A 211 -10.32 -14.23 -1.67
CA GLN A 211 -10.52 -12.80 -1.49
C GLN A 211 -10.60 -12.05 -2.83
N LEU A 212 -9.65 -12.29 -3.74
CA LEU A 212 -9.60 -11.62 -5.04
C LEU A 212 -10.86 -11.84 -5.87
N TYR A 213 -11.39 -13.07 -5.85
CA TYR A 213 -12.57 -13.40 -6.64
C TYR A 213 -13.89 -13.24 -5.91
N ARG A 214 -13.89 -12.78 -4.65
CA ARG A 214 -15.04 -12.79 -3.71
C ARG A 214 -16.38 -12.29 -4.28
N ASN A 215 -16.37 -11.37 -5.25
CA ASN A 215 -17.59 -10.82 -5.86
C ASN A 215 -17.98 -11.45 -7.21
N GLY A 216 -17.25 -12.45 -7.71
CA GLY A 216 -17.43 -13.02 -9.06
C GLY A 216 -17.31 -14.54 -9.18
N ILE A 217 -16.84 -15.26 -8.15
CA ILE A 217 -16.70 -16.73 -8.22
C ILE A 217 -18.06 -17.39 -8.53
N GLY A 218 -18.10 -18.21 -9.60
CA GLY A 218 -19.29 -18.98 -9.99
C GLY A 218 -20.34 -18.18 -10.75
N GLY A 219 -20.09 -16.88 -11.00
CA GLY A 219 -20.85 -16.01 -11.88
C GLY A 219 -19.99 -15.53 -13.05
N GLU A 220 -19.24 -14.44 -12.85
CA GLU A 220 -18.41 -13.81 -13.88
C GLU A 220 -16.95 -14.30 -13.89
N ALA A 221 -16.48 -14.99 -12.84
CA ALA A 221 -15.10 -15.47 -12.70
C ALA A 221 -15.02 -16.98 -12.40
N VAL A 222 -14.04 -17.65 -13.01
CA VAL A 222 -13.81 -19.11 -12.93
C VAL A 222 -13.08 -19.54 -11.65
N GLY A 223 -12.41 -18.60 -10.94
CA GLY A 223 -11.74 -18.91 -9.67
C GLY A 223 -10.66 -20.00 -9.79
N LEU A 224 -9.78 -19.91 -10.80
CA LEU A 224 -8.77 -20.93 -11.10
C LEU A 224 -7.45 -20.68 -10.35
N VAL A 225 -6.92 -21.72 -9.72
CA VAL A 225 -5.59 -21.72 -9.10
C VAL A 225 -4.75 -22.87 -9.65
N MET A 226 -3.51 -22.57 -10.06
CA MET A 226 -2.56 -23.56 -10.58
C MET A 226 -1.38 -23.68 -9.61
N PHE A 227 -1.09 -24.90 -9.18
CA PHE A 227 0.11 -25.22 -8.39
C PHE A 227 1.05 -26.07 -9.24
N ASP A 228 2.21 -25.49 -9.56
CA ASP A 228 3.30 -26.22 -10.21
C ASP A 228 4.23 -26.82 -9.16
N GLU A 229 4.78 -28.01 -9.44
CA GLU A 229 5.67 -28.74 -8.53
C GLU A 229 5.12 -28.84 -7.09
N ALA A 230 3.82 -29.10 -6.99
CA ALA A 230 3.09 -29.03 -5.73
C ALA A 230 3.51 -30.16 -4.77
N PHE A 231 3.40 -29.87 -3.48
CA PHE A 231 3.64 -30.81 -2.37
C PHE A 231 5.05 -31.38 -2.28
N ASN A 232 6.01 -30.79 -3.00
CA ASN A 232 7.42 -31.13 -2.85
C ASN A 232 7.89 -30.89 -1.40
N ASN A 233 8.65 -31.85 -0.88
CA ASN A 233 9.14 -31.87 0.51
C ASN A 233 8.04 -31.88 1.60
N MET A 234 6.78 -32.18 1.26
CA MET A 234 5.68 -32.35 2.24
C MET A 234 5.41 -33.82 2.55
N ASP A 235 5.03 -34.09 3.80
CA ASP A 235 4.56 -35.40 4.26
C ASP A 235 3.09 -35.66 3.88
N ASP A 236 2.71 -36.93 3.91
CA ASP A 236 1.43 -37.42 3.41
C ASP A 236 0.23 -36.83 4.18
N GLU A 237 0.37 -36.63 5.50
CA GLU A 237 -0.69 -36.10 6.36
C GLU A 237 -0.97 -34.62 6.05
N ARG A 238 0.09 -33.82 5.86
CA ARG A 238 -0.02 -32.40 5.48
C ARG A 238 -0.59 -32.23 4.08
N ILE A 239 -0.20 -33.08 3.12
CA ILE A 239 -0.76 -33.06 1.76
C ILE A 239 -2.28 -33.26 1.81
N GLY A 240 -2.74 -34.28 2.55
CA GLY A 240 -4.17 -34.53 2.74
C GLY A 240 -4.90 -33.33 3.37
N GLY A 241 -4.32 -32.73 4.41
CA GLY A 241 -4.89 -31.55 5.07
C GLY A 241 -5.03 -30.33 4.16
N VAL A 242 -4.01 -30.04 3.34
CA VAL A 242 -4.06 -28.95 2.36
C VAL A 242 -5.11 -29.23 1.27
N LEU A 243 -5.16 -30.45 0.73
CA LEU A 243 -6.13 -30.82 -0.29
C LEU A 243 -7.57 -30.76 0.21
N GLU A 244 -7.84 -31.21 1.44
CA GLU A 244 -9.16 -31.11 2.04
C GLU A 244 -9.60 -29.66 2.22
N PHE A 245 -8.69 -28.78 2.64
CA PHE A 245 -8.92 -27.34 2.71
C PHE A 245 -9.25 -26.77 1.33
N LEU A 246 -8.40 -27.02 0.36
CA LEU A 246 -8.51 -26.52 -1.01
C LEU A 246 -9.85 -26.91 -1.65
N ARG A 247 -10.35 -28.13 -1.40
CA ARG A 247 -11.64 -28.61 -1.89
C ARG A 247 -12.86 -27.93 -1.25
N ARG A 248 -12.71 -27.34 -0.06
CA ARG A 248 -13.79 -26.59 0.61
C ARG A 248 -13.93 -25.16 0.08
N LEU A 249 -12.94 -24.67 -0.65
CA LEU A 249 -12.97 -23.36 -1.25
C LEU A 249 -13.74 -23.40 -2.57
N PRO A 250 -14.41 -22.31 -2.97
CA PRO A 250 -15.07 -22.24 -4.25
C PRO A 250 -14.06 -21.94 -5.36
N LEU A 251 -12.97 -22.71 -5.43
CA LEU A 251 -11.89 -22.54 -6.41
C LEU A 251 -11.75 -23.81 -7.27
N GLN A 252 -11.47 -23.64 -8.55
CA GLN A 252 -11.04 -24.72 -9.42
C GLN A 252 -9.51 -24.83 -9.33
N ILE A 253 -8.99 -26.04 -9.07
CA ILE A 253 -7.59 -26.23 -8.74
C ILE A 253 -6.95 -27.19 -9.73
N LEU A 254 -5.82 -26.79 -10.30
CA LEU A 254 -4.98 -27.62 -11.16
C LEU A 254 -3.64 -27.82 -10.46
N ILE A 255 -3.27 -29.08 -10.27
CA ILE A 255 -2.05 -29.47 -9.57
C ILE A 255 -1.16 -30.22 -10.55
N ALA A 256 0.04 -29.71 -10.78
CA ALA A 256 1.14 -30.46 -11.38
C ALA A 256 2.03 -30.95 -10.24
N ALA A 257 2.20 -32.27 -10.16
CA ALA A 257 3.01 -32.91 -9.13
C ALA A 257 3.75 -34.13 -9.71
N PRO A 258 4.91 -34.49 -9.12
CA PRO A 258 5.63 -35.70 -9.47
C PRO A 258 4.78 -36.99 -9.35
N PRO A 259 5.04 -38.03 -10.18
CA PRO A 259 4.22 -39.25 -10.20
C PRO A 259 4.14 -40.02 -8.88
N ASP A 260 5.18 -39.94 -8.03
CA ASP A 260 5.22 -40.58 -6.71
C ASP A 260 4.19 -39.99 -5.73
N LYS A 261 3.67 -38.79 -6.01
CA LYS A 261 2.65 -38.13 -5.18
C LYS A 261 1.22 -38.46 -5.59
N ILE A 262 1.01 -39.14 -6.71
CA ILE A 262 -0.32 -39.46 -7.25
C ILE A 262 -1.19 -40.18 -6.22
N GLN A 263 -0.64 -41.14 -5.47
CA GLN A 263 -1.40 -41.91 -4.48
C GLN A 263 -2.00 -41.05 -3.35
N TYR A 264 -1.39 -39.90 -3.05
CA TYR A 264 -1.82 -38.97 -2.00
C TYR A 264 -2.78 -37.90 -2.54
N ILE A 265 -2.59 -37.47 -3.78
CA ILE A 265 -3.38 -36.40 -4.41
C ILE A 265 -4.66 -36.94 -5.03
N SER A 266 -4.58 -38.07 -5.74
CA SER A 266 -5.67 -38.67 -6.50
C SER A 266 -6.98 -38.84 -5.71
N PRO A 267 -6.98 -39.22 -4.41
CA PRO A 267 -8.21 -39.34 -3.63
C PRO A 267 -8.99 -38.02 -3.42
N PHE A 268 -8.34 -36.87 -3.60
CA PHE A 268 -8.93 -35.55 -3.30
C PHE A 268 -9.30 -34.75 -4.55
N VAL A 269 -8.93 -35.23 -5.74
CA VAL A 269 -9.21 -34.58 -7.03
C VAL A 269 -10.19 -35.40 -7.86
N GLU A 270 -10.97 -34.73 -8.69
CA GLU A 270 -11.95 -35.39 -9.57
C GLU A 270 -11.28 -36.11 -10.75
N GLU A 271 -10.18 -35.54 -11.25
CA GLU A 271 -9.48 -36.00 -12.43
C GLU A 271 -7.98 -36.04 -12.18
N THR A 272 -7.32 -37.09 -12.65
CA THR A 272 -5.86 -37.22 -12.62
C THR A 272 -5.37 -37.62 -14.00
N LEU A 273 -4.45 -36.84 -14.56
CA LEU A 273 -3.82 -37.09 -15.85
C LEU A 273 -2.34 -37.43 -15.63
N LEU A 274 -1.91 -38.58 -16.13
CA LEU A 274 -0.50 -38.98 -16.15
C LEU A 274 0.11 -38.50 -17.46
N ILE A 275 1.14 -37.67 -17.36
CA ILE A 275 1.91 -37.21 -18.51
C ILE A 275 3.13 -38.12 -18.67
N MET A 276 3.24 -38.76 -19.84
CA MET A 276 4.35 -39.63 -20.21
C MET A 276 5.05 -39.07 -21.45
N THR A 277 6.36 -39.24 -21.50
CA THR A 277 7.17 -38.82 -22.65
C THR A 277 7.92 -40.04 -23.18
N ASP A 278 7.65 -40.39 -24.44
CA ASP A 278 8.36 -41.43 -25.17
C ASP A 278 9.15 -40.79 -26.31
N GLU A 279 10.48 -40.90 -26.23
CA GLU A 279 11.50 -40.27 -27.09
C GLU A 279 11.31 -38.76 -27.36
N LYS A 280 10.37 -38.39 -28.22
CA LYS A 280 10.08 -37.02 -28.69
C LYS A 280 8.61 -36.63 -28.63
N VAL A 281 7.74 -37.51 -28.12
CA VAL A 281 6.30 -37.29 -28.05
C VAL A 281 5.86 -37.39 -26.60
N SER A 282 5.17 -36.35 -26.13
CA SER A 282 4.48 -36.38 -24.84
C SER A 282 3.01 -36.69 -25.08
N PHE A 283 2.46 -37.62 -24.29
CA PHE A 283 1.05 -37.98 -24.31
C PHE A 283 0.50 -38.03 -22.89
N ALA A 284 -0.81 -37.80 -22.77
CA ALA A 284 -1.53 -37.76 -21.50
C ALA A 284 -2.52 -38.91 -21.45
N GLU A 285 -2.50 -39.67 -20.36
CA GLU A 285 -3.49 -40.72 -20.10
C GLU A 285 -4.22 -40.45 -18.79
N ARG A 286 -5.49 -40.82 -18.72
CA ARG A 286 -6.28 -40.69 -17.50
C ARG A 286 -5.86 -41.79 -16.51
N TYR A 287 -5.44 -41.38 -15.32
CA TYR A 287 -5.10 -42.29 -14.23
C TYR A 287 -6.36 -42.65 -13.44
N TYR A 288 -6.61 -43.94 -13.28
CA TYR A 288 -7.72 -44.44 -12.47
C TYR A 288 -7.17 -45.12 -11.21
N ASN A 289 -7.40 -44.49 -10.05
CA ASN A 289 -7.10 -45.12 -8.78
C ASN A 289 -8.16 -46.20 -8.50
N GLY A 290 -7.77 -47.48 -8.52
CA GLY A 290 -8.68 -48.62 -8.36
C GLY A 290 -9.40 -48.73 -7.01
N ALA A 291 -9.22 -47.75 -6.12
CA ALA A 291 -9.81 -47.67 -4.78
C ALA A 291 -11.20 -46.99 -4.74
N VAL A 292 -11.67 -46.39 -5.84
CA VAL A 292 -13.00 -45.75 -5.88
C VAL A 292 -13.95 -46.56 -6.76
N ARG A 293 -14.89 -47.23 -6.10
CA ARG A 293 -16.13 -47.78 -6.67
C ARG A 293 -17.32 -47.20 -5.92
#